data_AF-A0A853U7S2-F1
#
_entry.id   AF-A0A853U7S2-F1
#
_cell.length_a   1.000
_cell.length_b   1.000
_cell.length_c   1.000
_cell.angle_alpha   90.00
_cell.angle_beta   90.00
_cell.angle_gamma   90.00
#
_symmetry.space_group_name_H-M   'P 1'
#
loop_
_entity.id
_entity.type
_entity.pdbx_description
1 polymer ?
#
loop_
_entity_poly.entity_id
_entity_poly.type
_entity_poly.pdbx_seq_one_letter_code
_entity_poly.pdbx_strand_id
1 'polypeptide(L)'
;MRIIYTTATALGCAAASSLLFAGPASALSGNVIDHNAPQAGSSPQGGTSEDSGEYTSVGGPATQHVTPEEADKARKAQQKKAPKPAPKPAEKKAPAKKAAKPGPQPKGIDRDQAENARIIIGVGKGAGMSDDAIIIALMTAKQESDLYNINYGDKDSIGLFQQRPKYAWGSKSQIMDRVYSAKAFYGVNPKVKNPGLKQISGWQKMSKNDAAQAVQRSGYPHRYAQWEGLATALLKANKDAPAIS
;
A
#
# COMPACT_ATOMS: atom_id res chain seq x y z
N MET A 1 -12.61 64.87 -5.80
CA MET A 1 -13.80 64.28 -6.45
C MET A 1 -13.71 62.76 -6.30
N ARG A 2 -14.84 62.13 -5.98
CA ARG A 2 -15.04 60.74 -5.48
C ARG A 2 -14.93 59.67 -6.58
N ILE A 3 -14.37 58.50 -6.20
CA ILE A 3 -14.84 57.08 -6.37
C ILE A 3 -15.09 56.64 -7.84
N ILE A 4 -14.64 55.46 -8.33
CA ILE A 4 -15.25 54.13 -8.15
C ILE A 4 -14.29 53.03 -8.65
N TYR A 5 -14.06 52.01 -7.82
CA TYR A 5 -13.53 50.69 -8.21
C TYR A 5 -14.65 49.84 -8.79
N THR A 6 -14.41 49.16 -9.92
CA THR A 6 -15.33 48.15 -10.48
C THR A 6 -14.69 46.77 -10.37
N THR A 7 -15.33 45.89 -9.61
CA THR A 7 -15.07 44.45 -9.58
C THR A 7 -15.74 43.77 -10.76
N ALA A 8 -15.04 42.85 -11.43
CA ALA A 8 -15.64 41.90 -12.36
C ALA A 8 -15.24 40.48 -11.95
N THR A 9 -16.23 39.77 -11.41
CA THR A 9 -16.23 38.32 -11.23
C THR A 9 -16.82 37.70 -12.49
N ALA A 10 -16.14 36.74 -13.12
CA ALA A 10 -16.75 35.88 -14.13
C ALA A 10 -16.37 34.42 -13.86
N LEU A 11 -17.40 33.67 -13.49
CA LEU A 11 -17.50 32.22 -13.51
C LEU A 11 -17.46 31.74 -14.96
N GLY A 12 -16.71 30.67 -15.25
CA GLY A 12 -16.76 29.96 -16.52
C GLY A 12 -16.55 28.46 -16.30
N CYS A 13 -17.64 27.70 -16.42
CA CYS A 13 -17.66 26.24 -16.35
C CYS A 13 -17.27 25.57 -17.68
N ALA A 14 -16.53 24.46 -17.54
CA ALA A 14 -16.59 23.18 -18.25
C ALA A 14 -16.84 23.11 -19.77
N ALA A 15 -15.89 22.48 -20.49
CA ALA A 15 -16.14 21.32 -21.36
C ALA A 15 -14.79 20.67 -21.74
N ALA A 16 -14.52 19.45 -21.27
CA ALA A 16 -13.45 18.60 -21.82
C ALA A 16 -14.12 17.44 -22.54
N SER A 17 -14.04 17.46 -23.87
CA SER A 17 -14.59 16.42 -24.74
C SER A 17 -13.75 15.15 -24.66
N SER A 18 -14.43 14.03 -24.48
CA SER A 18 -13.91 12.67 -24.59
C SER A 18 -13.47 12.39 -26.03
N LEU A 19 -12.19 12.08 -26.24
CA LEU A 19 -11.71 11.40 -27.45
C LEU A 19 -11.35 9.96 -27.07
N LEU A 20 -12.26 9.05 -27.43
CA LEU A 20 -12.02 7.61 -27.47
C LEU A 20 -11.12 7.32 -28.68
N PHE A 21 -9.93 6.78 -28.44
CA PHE A 21 -9.17 6.09 -29.47
C PHE A 21 -9.14 4.60 -29.11
N ALA A 22 -9.90 3.81 -29.87
CA ALA A 22 -9.80 2.37 -29.91
C ALA A 22 -8.57 1.96 -30.74
N GLY A 23 -7.78 1.03 -30.22
CA GLY A 23 -6.67 0.38 -30.94
C GLY A 23 -6.71 -1.13 -30.67
N PRO A 24 -6.40 -1.98 -31.67
CA PRO A 24 -6.82 -3.38 -31.68
C PRO A 24 -5.93 -4.31 -30.85
N ALA A 25 -6.56 -5.33 -30.30
CA ALA A 25 -5.92 -6.51 -29.74
C ALA A 25 -5.21 -7.30 -30.86
N SER A 26 -3.92 -7.56 -30.69
CA SER A 26 -3.20 -8.57 -31.44
C SER A 26 -3.08 -9.83 -30.59
N ALA A 27 -3.79 -10.88 -30.99
CA ALA A 27 -3.56 -12.24 -30.56
C ALA A 27 -2.31 -12.78 -31.26
N LEU A 28 -1.39 -13.37 -30.51
CA LEU A 28 -0.38 -14.26 -31.05
C LEU A 28 -0.54 -15.64 -30.42
N SER A 29 -0.65 -16.61 -31.33
CA SER A 29 -0.82 -18.05 -31.16
C SER A 29 0.51 -18.76 -30.94
N GLY A 30 0.44 -19.94 -30.31
CA GLY A 30 1.51 -20.95 -30.23
C GLY A 30 2.46 -20.76 -29.02
N ASN A 31 2.84 -21.77 -28.25
CA ASN A 31 2.98 -23.18 -28.58
C ASN A 31 2.93 -24.03 -27.31
N VAL A 32 2.22 -25.15 -27.39
CA VAL A 32 2.19 -26.23 -26.39
C VAL A 32 3.45 -27.07 -26.57
N ILE A 33 4.19 -27.34 -25.50
CA ILE A 33 5.10 -28.48 -25.42
C ILE A 33 4.73 -29.23 -24.15
N ASP A 34 4.06 -30.36 -24.34
CA ASP A 34 3.75 -31.34 -23.32
C ASP A 34 4.64 -32.57 -23.60
N HIS A 35 5.31 -33.08 -22.59
CA HIS A 35 6.07 -34.33 -22.63
C HIS A 35 5.90 -35.03 -21.27
N ASN A 36 4.93 -35.94 -21.14
CA ASN A 36 5.18 -37.26 -20.57
C ASN A 36 3.96 -38.19 -20.72
N ALA A 37 4.17 -39.33 -21.36
CA ALA A 37 3.34 -40.52 -21.23
C ALA A 37 4.26 -41.68 -20.81
N PRO A 38 3.77 -42.66 -20.04
CA PRO A 38 3.45 -43.92 -20.72
C PRO A 38 2.15 -44.62 -20.26
N GLN A 39 1.46 -45.13 -21.28
CA GLN A 39 0.70 -46.37 -21.46
C GLN A 39 0.44 -47.32 -20.27
N ALA A 40 -0.83 -47.74 -20.09
CA ALA A 40 -1.36 -49.10 -20.38
C ALA A 40 -2.52 -49.49 -19.44
N GLY A 41 -3.62 -50.04 -19.99
CA GLY A 41 -4.64 -50.76 -19.21
C GLY A 41 -6.05 -50.74 -19.82
N SER A 42 -6.41 -51.84 -20.50
CA SER A 42 -7.71 -52.07 -21.14
C SER A 42 -8.85 -52.41 -20.14
N SER A 43 -10.08 -52.07 -20.57
CA SER A 43 -11.46 -52.32 -20.05
C SER A 43 -11.80 -53.79 -19.67
N PRO A 44 -13.01 -54.16 -19.13
CA PRO A 44 -14.32 -53.49 -19.28
C PRO A 44 -15.43 -53.57 -18.18
N GLN A 45 -16.47 -52.74 -18.43
CA GLN A 45 -17.91 -52.78 -18.11
C GLN A 45 -18.47 -53.11 -16.70
N GLY A 46 -19.39 -52.24 -16.25
CA GLY A 46 -20.62 -52.64 -15.54
C GLY A 46 -21.18 -51.59 -14.56
N GLY A 47 -22.44 -51.18 -14.73
CA GLY A 47 -23.26 -50.65 -13.63
C GLY A 47 -23.93 -49.30 -13.84
N THR A 48 -25.23 -49.36 -14.13
CA THR A 48 -26.24 -48.30 -14.23
C THR A 48 -26.58 -47.64 -12.89
N SER A 49 -26.88 -46.32 -12.88
CA SER A 49 -28.13 -45.73 -12.35
C SER A 49 -28.00 -44.20 -12.13
N GLU A 50 -28.81 -43.47 -12.89
CA GLU A 50 -29.59 -42.27 -12.55
C GLU A 50 -29.29 -41.54 -11.21
N ASP A 51 -28.90 -40.26 -11.28
CA ASP A 51 -29.52 -39.20 -10.46
C ASP A 51 -29.25 -37.83 -11.09
N SER A 52 -30.32 -37.18 -11.54
CA SER A 52 -30.33 -35.83 -12.10
C SER A 52 -30.68 -34.84 -11.00
N GLY A 53 -29.65 -34.21 -10.42
CA GLY A 53 -29.77 -33.15 -9.43
C GLY A 53 -29.18 -31.84 -9.93
N GLU A 54 -30.04 -31.06 -10.57
CA GLU A 54 -29.89 -29.65 -10.90
C GLU A 54 -29.46 -28.81 -9.67
N TYR A 55 -28.35 -28.07 -9.76
CA TYR A 55 -28.18 -26.86 -8.96
C TYR A 55 -27.49 -25.75 -9.74
N THR A 56 -28.24 -24.66 -9.84
CA THR A 56 -28.04 -23.44 -10.60
C THR A 56 -26.84 -22.61 -10.14
N SER A 57 -26.17 -22.03 -11.14
CA SER A 57 -25.27 -20.88 -11.04
C SER A 57 -25.95 -19.72 -10.32
N VAL A 58 -25.39 -19.27 -9.20
CA VAL A 58 -25.77 -18.01 -8.54
C VAL A 58 -24.57 -17.08 -8.48
N GLY A 59 -24.77 -15.89 -9.05
CA GLY A 59 -23.77 -14.87 -9.31
C GLY A 59 -23.10 -14.29 -8.07
N GLY A 60 -21.83 -13.91 -8.24
CA GLY A 60 -21.10 -13.12 -7.26
C GLY A 60 -21.67 -11.70 -7.15
N PRO A 61 -21.72 -11.11 -5.95
CA PRO A 61 -22.18 -9.74 -5.81
C PRO A 61 -21.12 -8.75 -6.32
N ALA A 62 -21.62 -7.82 -7.14
CA ALA A 62 -20.91 -6.68 -7.71
C ALA A 62 -20.17 -5.84 -6.65
N THR A 63 -18.90 -5.55 -6.93
CA THR A 63 -18.14 -4.51 -6.26
C THR A 63 -18.63 -3.14 -6.73
N GLN A 64 -19.23 -2.37 -5.81
CA GLN A 64 -19.49 -0.95 -6.03
C GLN A 64 -18.15 -0.22 -6.14
N HIS A 65 -17.90 0.37 -7.31
CA HIS A 65 -16.84 1.33 -7.55
C HIS A 65 -17.15 2.61 -6.77
N VAL A 66 -16.39 2.90 -5.73
CA VAL A 66 -16.29 4.27 -5.19
C VAL A 66 -15.19 5.01 -5.93
N THR A 67 -15.53 6.17 -6.45
CA THR A 67 -14.61 7.01 -7.23
C THR A 67 -13.60 7.71 -6.29
N PRO A 68 -12.41 8.10 -6.78
CA PRO A 68 -11.44 8.87 -5.99
C PRO A 68 -12.03 10.18 -5.40
N GLU A 69 -13.09 10.71 -6.01
CA GLU A 69 -13.80 11.91 -5.57
C GLU A 69 -14.70 11.65 -4.35
N GLU A 70 -15.30 10.46 -4.23
CA GLU A 70 -16.09 10.05 -3.05
C GLU A 70 -15.21 9.80 -1.82
N ALA A 71 -13.96 9.37 -2.02
CA ALA A 71 -12.99 9.22 -0.94
C ALA A 71 -12.57 10.58 -0.33
N ASP A 72 -12.42 11.64 -1.13
CA ASP A 72 -12.11 12.99 -0.63
C ASP A 72 -13.33 13.65 0.05
N LYS A 73 -14.54 13.30 -0.38
CA LYS A 73 -15.80 13.77 0.23
C LYS A 73 -16.02 13.15 1.61
N ALA A 74 -15.73 11.86 1.77
CA ALA A 74 -15.76 11.17 3.08
C ALA A 74 -14.72 11.76 4.06
N ARG A 75 -13.55 12.17 3.56
CA ARG A 75 -12.48 12.82 4.34
C ARG A 75 -12.89 14.17 4.94
N LYS A 76 -13.69 14.97 4.22
CA LYS A 76 -14.12 16.31 4.69
C LYS A 76 -15.34 16.27 5.62
N ALA A 77 -16.17 15.23 5.57
CA ALA A 77 -17.39 15.14 6.36
C ALA A 77 -17.17 14.69 7.82
N GLN A 78 -16.06 14.02 8.15
CA GLN A 78 -15.89 13.38 9.47
C GLN A 78 -14.99 14.11 10.47
N GLN A 79 -14.52 15.32 10.15
CA GLN A 79 -13.69 16.10 11.08
C GLN A 79 -14.49 16.81 12.20
N LYS A 80 -15.68 16.31 12.58
CA LYS A 80 -16.43 16.83 13.73
C LYS A 80 -16.97 15.73 14.65
N LYS A 81 -16.37 15.71 15.84
CA LYS A 81 -16.81 15.15 17.14
C LYS A 81 -16.74 13.62 17.36
N ALA A 82 -15.75 13.22 18.15
CA ALA A 82 -15.89 12.13 19.13
C ALA A 82 -15.08 12.46 20.41
N PRO A 83 -15.58 12.13 21.62
CA PRO A 83 -15.01 12.55 22.90
C PRO A 83 -13.82 11.68 23.38
N LYS A 84 -12.98 12.29 24.23
CA LYS A 84 -11.72 11.78 24.77
C LYS A 84 -11.92 10.71 25.86
N PRO A 85 -11.31 9.51 25.76
CA PRO A 85 -11.15 8.59 26.89
C PRO A 85 -9.96 9.00 27.80
N ALA A 86 -10.11 8.80 29.10
CA ALA A 86 -9.12 9.12 30.15
C ALA A 86 -7.85 8.22 30.09
N PRO A 87 -6.69 8.68 30.61
CA PRO A 87 -5.41 7.98 30.46
C PRO A 87 -5.19 6.90 31.54
N LYS A 88 -4.60 5.75 31.15
CA LYS A 88 -4.01 4.74 32.07
C LYS A 88 -2.47 4.77 31.92
N PRO A 89 -1.67 4.49 32.98
CA PRO A 89 -0.31 5.01 33.13
C PRO A 89 0.72 4.55 32.09
N ALA A 90 1.54 5.49 31.67
CA ALA A 90 2.61 5.31 30.70
C ALA A 90 3.76 4.45 31.26
N GLU A 91 4.08 3.38 30.53
CA GLU A 91 5.37 2.72 30.62
C GLU A 91 6.47 3.69 30.12
N LYS A 92 7.56 3.81 30.89
CA LYS A 92 8.59 4.84 30.73
C LYS A 92 9.25 4.77 29.35
N LYS A 93 8.95 5.73 28.48
CA LYS A 93 9.73 6.00 27.26
C LYS A 93 11.14 6.48 27.63
N ALA A 94 12.16 5.72 27.24
CA ALA A 94 13.52 6.22 27.18
C ALA A 94 13.60 7.47 26.26
N PRO A 95 14.39 8.49 26.61
CA PRO A 95 14.42 9.74 25.86
C PRO A 95 15.09 9.53 24.49
N ALA A 96 14.31 9.67 23.42
CA ALA A 96 14.84 9.80 22.08
C ALA A 96 15.71 11.06 22.00
N LYS A 97 17.00 10.91 21.65
CA LYS A 97 17.84 12.04 21.22
C LYS A 97 17.05 12.86 20.20
N LYS A 98 17.00 14.20 20.35
CA LYS A 98 16.33 15.10 19.40
C LYS A 98 16.81 14.76 17.98
N ALA A 99 15.95 14.11 17.20
CA ALA A 99 16.23 13.81 15.81
C ALA A 99 16.49 15.13 15.08
N ALA A 100 17.54 15.18 14.26
CA ALA A 100 17.80 16.32 13.39
C ALA A 100 16.54 16.62 12.56
N LYS A 101 16.16 17.90 12.49
CA LYS A 101 14.99 18.35 11.72
C LYS A 101 15.15 17.86 10.26
N PRO A 102 14.08 17.36 9.62
CA PRO A 102 14.12 17.00 8.20
C PRO A 102 14.64 18.18 7.38
N GLY A 103 15.51 17.92 6.40
CA GLY A 103 15.91 18.92 5.40
C GLY A 103 14.73 19.33 4.49
N PRO A 104 14.96 20.18 3.48
CA PRO A 104 13.94 20.50 2.47
C PRO A 104 13.36 19.22 1.85
N GLN A 105 12.03 19.14 1.78
CA GLN A 105 11.31 17.95 1.30
C GLN A 105 10.80 18.14 -0.13
N PRO A 106 10.50 17.04 -0.86
CA PRO A 106 9.79 17.12 -2.13
C PRO A 106 8.46 17.89 -2.00
N LYS A 107 8.03 18.55 -3.08
CA LYS A 107 6.79 19.33 -3.10
C LYS A 107 5.60 18.46 -2.66
N GLY A 108 4.76 19.01 -1.79
CA GLY A 108 3.55 18.34 -1.29
C GLY A 108 3.80 17.31 -0.18
N ILE A 109 5.02 17.22 0.35
CA ILE A 109 5.33 16.45 1.54
C ILE A 109 5.32 17.38 2.75
N ASP A 110 4.44 17.09 3.70
CA ASP A 110 4.39 17.81 4.97
C ASP A 110 5.40 17.26 6.00
N ARG A 111 5.38 17.88 7.18
CA ARG A 111 6.28 17.51 8.28
C ARG A 111 6.05 16.09 8.79
N ASP A 112 4.81 15.66 8.95
CA ASP A 112 4.50 14.34 9.52
C ASP A 112 4.86 13.23 8.54
N GLN A 113 4.60 13.44 7.24
CA GLN A 113 5.03 12.55 6.17
C GLN A 113 6.56 12.47 6.10
N ALA A 114 7.26 13.60 6.23
CA ALA A 114 8.73 13.63 6.25
C ALA A 114 9.31 12.90 7.48
N GLU A 115 8.73 13.10 8.67
CA GLU A 115 9.13 12.39 9.88
C GLU A 115 8.91 10.87 9.76
N ASN A 116 7.78 10.44 9.18
CA ASN A 116 7.49 9.03 8.93
C ASN A 116 8.43 8.42 7.87
N ALA A 117 8.69 9.13 6.78
CA ALA A 117 9.65 8.72 5.76
C ALA A 117 11.05 8.53 6.38
N ARG A 118 11.50 9.46 7.24
CA ARG A 118 12.78 9.34 7.96
C ARG A 118 12.84 8.11 8.87
N ILE A 119 11.73 7.72 9.50
CA ILE A 119 11.68 6.48 10.29
C ILE A 119 11.81 5.25 9.39
N ILE A 120 11.08 5.21 8.27
CA ILE A 120 11.17 4.10 7.29
C ILE A 120 12.59 3.96 6.75
N ILE A 121 13.23 5.07 6.39
CA ILE A 121 14.62 5.14 5.93
C ILE A 121 15.58 4.70 7.04
N GLY A 122 15.41 5.24 8.25
CA GLY A 122 16.27 4.92 9.39
C GLY A 122 16.25 3.44 9.75
N VAL A 123 15.07 2.83 9.77
CA VAL A 123 14.92 1.38 10.01
C VAL A 123 15.56 0.58 8.88
N GLY A 124 15.35 0.96 7.61
CA GLY A 124 15.99 0.29 6.48
C GLY A 124 17.51 0.32 6.57
N LYS A 125 18.09 1.49 6.86
CA LYS A 125 19.54 1.65 7.09
C LYS A 125 20.04 0.82 8.27
N GLY A 126 19.33 0.85 9.41
CA GLY A 126 19.72 0.09 10.60
C GLY A 126 19.68 -1.42 10.39
N ALA A 127 18.84 -1.89 9.47
CA ALA A 127 18.75 -3.28 9.07
C ALA A 127 19.67 -3.67 7.89
N GLY A 128 20.47 -2.73 7.37
CA GLY A 128 21.35 -2.97 6.21
C GLY A 128 20.60 -3.22 4.90
N MET A 129 19.38 -2.70 4.77
CA MET A 129 18.58 -2.79 3.53
C MET A 129 19.19 -1.88 2.46
N SER A 130 19.11 -2.30 1.19
CA SER A 130 19.53 -1.48 0.04
C SER A 130 18.62 -0.26 -0.15
N ASP A 131 19.11 0.72 -0.91
CA ASP A 131 18.30 1.88 -1.32
C ASP A 131 17.03 1.44 -2.06
N ASP A 132 17.09 0.41 -2.91
CA ASP A 132 15.91 -0.14 -3.58
C ASP A 132 14.87 -0.65 -2.59
N ALA A 133 15.27 -1.37 -1.53
CA ALA A 133 14.35 -1.82 -0.48
C ALA A 133 13.71 -0.64 0.27
N ILE A 134 14.48 0.42 0.54
CA ILE A 134 13.98 1.62 1.19
C ILE A 134 12.99 2.35 0.28
N ILE A 135 13.29 2.46 -1.01
CA ILE A 135 12.39 3.04 -2.01
C ILE A 135 11.08 2.22 -2.08
N ILE A 136 11.17 0.88 -2.12
CA ILE A 136 10.00 -0.01 -2.08
C ILE A 136 9.14 0.27 -0.85
N ALA A 137 9.74 0.39 0.34
CA ALA A 137 8.99 0.69 1.57
C ALA A 137 8.33 2.08 1.54
N LEU A 138 9.01 3.10 1.02
CA LEU A 138 8.45 4.45 0.88
C LEU A 138 7.32 4.49 -0.15
N MET A 139 7.46 3.79 -1.28
CA MET A 139 6.39 3.63 -2.27
C MET A 139 5.16 2.98 -1.65
N THR A 140 5.35 1.89 -0.90
CA THR A 140 4.26 1.21 -0.23
C THR A 140 3.58 2.12 0.78
N ALA A 141 4.32 2.73 1.71
CA ALA A 141 3.71 3.59 2.72
C ALA A 141 3.00 4.80 2.12
N LYS A 142 3.50 5.35 1.00
CA LYS A 142 2.79 6.40 0.26
C LYS A 142 1.47 5.90 -0.33
N GLN A 143 1.47 4.71 -0.93
CA GLN A 143 0.26 4.14 -1.50
C GLN A 143 -0.77 3.74 -0.43
N GLU A 144 -0.32 3.18 0.68
CA GLU A 144 -1.20 2.59 1.69
C GLU A 144 -1.81 3.66 2.62
N SER A 145 -1.04 4.68 3.00
CA SER A 145 -1.49 5.64 4.00
C SER A 145 -1.11 7.08 3.72
N ASP A 146 -0.66 7.38 2.50
CA ASP A 146 -0.10 8.67 2.13
C ASP A 146 1.09 9.07 3.03
N LEU A 147 1.89 8.09 3.50
CA LEU A 147 2.98 8.25 4.50
C LEU A 147 2.51 8.69 5.90
N TYR A 148 1.22 8.65 6.22
CA TYR A 148 0.73 8.92 7.57
C TYR A 148 0.59 7.64 8.41
N ASN A 149 0.78 7.76 9.72
CA ASN A 149 0.55 6.66 10.65
C ASN A 149 -0.89 6.72 11.19
N ILE A 150 -1.84 6.23 10.40
CA ILE A 150 -3.29 6.34 10.66
C ILE A 150 -3.85 5.14 11.41
N ASN A 151 -4.87 5.35 12.24
CA ASN A 151 -5.54 4.30 13.03
C ASN A 151 -6.85 3.79 12.39
N TYR A 152 -7.03 4.04 11.10
CA TYR A 152 -8.19 3.67 10.31
C TYR A 152 -7.74 3.15 8.92
N GLY A 153 -8.65 2.49 8.22
CA GLY A 153 -8.40 1.82 6.95
C GLY A 153 -9.54 0.86 6.57
N ASP A 154 -9.37 0.09 5.50
CA ASP A 154 -10.30 -1.01 5.19
C ASP A 154 -10.23 -2.09 6.29
N LYS A 155 -11.39 -2.47 6.84
CA LYS A 155 -11.53 -3.46 7.92
C LYS A 155 -10.70 -3.07 9.16
N ASP A 156 -9.68 -3.86 9.50
CA ASP A 156 -8.78 -3.66 10.65
C ASP A 156 -7.37 -3.21 10.23
N SER A 157 -7.22 -2.68 9.02
CA SER A 157 -5.96 -2.16 8.49
C SER A 157 -5.60 -0.83 9.15
N ILE A 158 -4.37 -0.71 9.64
CA ILE A 158 -3.88 0.49 10.34
C ILE A 158 -2.37 0.68 10.11
N GLY A 159 -1.86 1.84 10.51
CA GLY A 159 -0.45 2.20 10.48
C GLY A 159 0.06 2.62 9.09
N LEU A 160 1.38 2.80 9.00
CA LEU A 160 2.10 3.26 7.81
C LEU A 160 1.89 2.38 6.57
N PHE A 161 1.71 1.08 6.77
CA PHE A 161 1.62 0.08 5.69
C PHE A 161 0.25 -0.58 5.61
N GLN A 162 -0.76 -0.02 6.29
CA GLN A 162 -2.12 -0.59 6.39
C GLN A 162 -2.11 -2.08 6.75
N GLN A 163 -1.24 -2.44 7.70
CA GLN A 163 -1.07 -3.80 8.17
C GLN A 163 -2.26 -4.21 9.06
N ARG A 164 -2.49 -5.53 9.14
CA ARG A 164 -3.65 -6.09 9.84
C ARG A 164 -3.26 -7.14 10.88
N PRO A 165 -3.78 -7.05 12.12
CA PRO A 165 -3.57 -8.08 13.13
C PRO A 165 -3.98 -9.47 12.67
N LYS A 166 -5.11 -9.59 11.95
CA LYS A 166 -5.60 -10.89 11.48
C LYS A 166 -4.65 -11.62 10.52
N TYR A 167 -3.73 -10.90 9.88
CA TYR A 167 -2.70 -11.48 9.01
C TYR A 167 -1.35 -11.58 9.71
N ALA A 168 -1.34 -11.63 11.05
CA ALA A 168 -0.15 -11.84 11.86
C ALA A 168 0.98 -10.81 11.65
N TRP A 169 0.62 -9.58 11.28
CA TRP A 169 1.56 -8.46 11.24
C TRP A 169 1.91 -7.93 12.64
N GLY A 170 1.10 -8.20 13.66
CA GLY A 170 1.27 -7.74 15.04
C GLY A 170 -0.06 -7.38 15.69
N SER A 171 -0.05 -7.00 16.98
CA SER A 171 -1.21 -6.40 17.63
C SER A 171 -1.50 -4.99 17.09
N LYS A 172 -2.68 -4.43 17.37
CA LYS A 172 -3.00 -3.06 16.95
C LYS A 172 -1.99 -2.03 17.48
N SER A 173 -1.59 -2.15 18.74
CA SER A 173 -0.60 -1.24 19.34
C SER A 173 0.78 -1.39 18.71
N GLN A 174 1.18 -2.60 18.35
CA GLN A 174 2.43 -2.87 17.66
C GLN A 174 2.42 -2.29 16.24
N ILE A 175 1.35 -2.48 15.48
CA ILE A 175 1.26 -1.96 14.11
C ILE A 175 1.26 -0.42 14.09
N MET A 176 0.65 0.22 15.09
CA MET A 176 0.69 1.68 15.24
C MET A 176 2.07 2.21 15.66
N ASP A 177 3.00 1.36 16.08
CA ASP A 177 4.39 1.76 16.27
C ASP A 177 5.12 1.80 14.91
N ARG A 178 5.62 2.98 14.56
CA ARG A 178 6.23 3.26 13.25
C ARG A 178 7.51 2.46 13.01
N VAL A 179 8.28 2.18 14.07
CA VAL A 179 9.51 1.39 13.97
C VAL A 179 9.17 -0.10 13.84
N TYR A 180 8.21 -0.57 14.65
CA TYR A 180 7.73 -1.94 14.58
C TYR A 180 7.17 -2.26 13.20
N SER A 181 6.26 -1.44 12.68
CA SER A 181 5.62 -1.64 11.37
C SER A 181 6.62 -1.61 10.21
N ALA A 182 7.61 -0.71 10.25
CA ALA A 182 8.69 -0.68 9.28
C ALA A 182 9.58 -1.94 9.35
N LYS A 183 9.99 -2.38 10.56
CA LYS A 183 10.77 -3.63 10.71
C LYS A 183 9.97 -4.85 10.25
N ALA A 184 8.66 -4.84 10.48
CA ALA A 184 7.74 -5.86 9.99
C ALA A 184 7.73 -5.87 8.45
N PHE A 185 7.51 -4.72 7.81
CA PHE A 185 7.52 -4.58 6.36
C PHE A 185 8.82 -5.08 5.73
N TYR A 186 9.98 -4.72 6.28
CA TYR A 186 11.27 -5.20 5.77
C TYR A 186 11.52 -6.69 6.03
N GLY A 187 10.77 -7.35 6.92
CA GLY A 187 10.99 -8.75 7.29
C GLY A 187 12.19 -8.94 8.22
N VAL A 188 12.46 -7.95 9.07
CA VAL A 188 13.61 -7.95 10.01
C VAL A 188 13.18 -7.94 11.48
N ASN A 189 11.86 -7.97 11.74
CA ASN A 189 11.33 -8.18 13.07
C ASN A 189 11.04 -9.68 13.28
N PRO A 190 11.84 -10.42 14.09
CA PRO A 190 11.65 -11.86 14.26
C PRO A 190 10.36 -12.24 14.99
N LYS A 191 9.66 -11.27 15.60
CA LYS A 191 8.37 -11.49 16.28
C LYS A 191 7.18 -11.45 15.32
N VAL A 192 7.38 -11.02 14.07
CA VAL A 192 6.32 -10.91 13.06
C VAL A 192 6.31 -12.20 12.23
N LYS A 193 5.13 -12.82 12.11
CA LYS A 193 4.97 -14.10 11.40
C LYS A 193 4.65 -13.91 9.92
N ASN A 194 4.03 -12.79 9.55
CA ASN A 194 3.81 -12.46 8.15
C ASN A 194 5.15 -12.15 7.48
N PRO A 195 5.49 -12.74 6.31
CA PRO A 195 6.73 -12.43 5.62
C PRO A 195 6.80 -10.96 5.19
N GLY A 196 7.88 -10.29 5.56
CA GLY A 196 8.26 -9.00 4.99
C GLY A 196 9.20 -9.14 3.79
N LEU A 197 9.62 -8.01 3.23
CA LEU A 197 10.37 -7.92 1.98
C LEU A 197 11.58 -8.85 1.91
N LYS A 198 12.45 -8.86 2.93
CA LYS A 198 13.66 -9.69 2.96
C LYS A 198 13.37 -11.20 2.92
N GLN A 199 12.16 -11.60 3.30
CA GLN A 199 11.72 -12.99 3.36
C GLN A 199 11.01 -13.43 2.08
N ILE A 200 10.86 -12.55 1.09
CA ILE A 200 10.32 -12.88 -0.23
C ILE A 200 11.45 -13.35 -1.14
N SER A 201 11.37 -14.60 -1.61
CA SER A 201 12.39 -15.14 -2.51
C SER A 201 12.49 -14.34 -3.80
N GLY A 202 13.71 -13.94 -4.16
CA GLY A 202 13.99 -13.24 -5.43
C GLY A 202 13.50 -11.79 -5.49
N TRP A 203 13.09 -11.16 -4.39
CA TRP A 203 12.57 -9.79 -4.39
C TRP A 203 13.54 -8.78 -5.03
N GLN A 204 14.85 -8.99 -4.92
CA GLN A 204 15.88 -8.13 -5.51
C GLN A 204 15.86 -8.12 -7.05
N LYS A 205 15.28 -9.16 -7.67
CA LYS A 205 15.16 -9.30 -9.13
C LYS A 205 13.78 -8.84 -9.62
N MET A 206 12.86 -8.53 -8.72
CA MET A 206 11.53 -8.03 -9.05
C MET A 206 11.60 -6.54 -9.40
N SER A 207 10.62 -6.05 -10.16
CA SER A 207 10.38 -4.61 -10.19
C SER A 207 10.03 -4.13 -8.78
N LYS A 208 10.28 -2.85 -8.46
CA LYS A 208 9.92 -2.29 -7.14
C LYS A 208 8.42 -2.41 -6.85
N ASN A 209 7.61 -2.27 -7.89
CA ASN A 209 6.16 -2.47 -7.80
C ASN A 209 5.82 -3.91 -7.41
N ASP A 210 6.41 -4.90 -8.08
CA ASP A 210 6.10 -6.30 -7.81
C ASP A 210 6.63 -6.74 -6.45
N ALA A 211 7.78 -6.22 -6.02
CA ALA A 211 8.30 -6.44 -4.68
C ALA A 211 7.36 -5.86 -3.60
N ALA A 212 6.86 -4.63 -3.78
CA ALA A 212 5.86 -4.03 -2.89
C ALA A 212 4.57 -4.86 -2.85
N GLN A 213 4.07 -5.26 -4.02
CA GLN A 213 2.87 -6.08 -4.17
C GLN A 213 3.05 -7.48 -3.56
N ALA A 214 4.24 -8.08 -3.64
CA ALA A 214 4.52 -9.38 -3.05
C ALA A 214 4.47 -9.35 -1.50
N VAL A 215 4.85 -8.23 -0.89
CA VAL A 215 4.71 -8.00 0.57
C VAL A 215 3.24 -7.78 0.93
N GLN A 216 2.57 -6.84 0.27
CA GLN A 216 1.23 -6.38 0.66
C GLN A 216 0.10 -7.32 0.22
N ARG A 217 0.28 -8.00 -0.92
CA ARG A 217 -0.72 -8.89 -1.56
C ARG A 217 -2.06 -8.18 -1.74
N SER A 218 -2.01 -6.93 -2.23
CA SER A 218 -3.20 -6.10 -2.45
C SER A 218 -4.05 -6.61 -3.63
N GLY A 219 -5.30 -6.15 -3.74
CA GLY A 219 -6.13 -6.39 -4.92
C GLY A 219 -5.79 -5.52 -6.14
N TYR A 220 -4.75 -4.68 -6.06
CA TYR A 220 -4.41 -3.69 -7.09
C TYR A 220 -2.91 -3.72 -7.43
N PRO A 221 -2.46 -4.68 -8.25
CA PRO A 221 -1.03 -5.01 -8.39
C PRO A 221 -0.16 -3.89 -8.95
N HIS A 222 -0.71 -2.92 -9.70
CA HIS A 222 0.08 -1.90 -10.41
C HIS A 222 0.10 -0.51 -9.75
N ARG A 223 -0.41 -0.36 -8.52
CA ARG A 223 -0.57 0.96 -7.91
C ARG A 223 0.69 1.52 -7.24
N TYR A 224 1.75 0.73 -7.04
CA TYR A 224 2.94 1.22 -6.33
C TYR A 224 3.89 1.99 -7.24
N ALA A 225 4.05 1.57 -8.50
CA ALA A 225 5.02 2.13 -9.45
C ALA A 225 4.94 3.67 -9.58
N GLN A 226 3.74 4.25 -9.52
CA GLN A 226 3.52 5.69 -9.65
C GLN A 226 4.27 6.52 -8.59
N TRP A 227 4.63 5.92 -7.45
CA TRP A 227 5.30 6.61 -6.35
C TRP A 227 6.82 6.51 -6.37
N GLU A 228 7.42 5.77 -7.31
CA GLU A 228 8.87 5.52 -7.34
C GLU A 228 9.69 6.81 -7.41
N GLY A 229 9.28 7.76 -8.25
CA GLY A 229 9.96 9.06 -8.37
C GLY A 229 9.94 9.87 -7.06
N LEU A 230 8.78 9.90 -6.38
CA LEU A 230 8.65 10.57 -5.09
C LEU A 230 9.44 9.87 -3.99
N ALA A 231 9.38 8.54 -3.93
CA ALA A 231 10.12 7.73 -2.95
C ALA A 231 11.64 7.90 -3.10
N THR A 232 12.14 7.92 -4.33
CA THR A 232 13.54 8.22 -4.64
C THR A 232 13.92 9.63 -4.17
N ALA A 233 13.07 10.63 -4.43
CA ALA A 233 13.31 12.00 -3.98
C ALA A 233 13.30 12.12 -2.45
N LEU A 234 12.40 11.42 -1.76
CA LEU A 234 12.33 11.35 -0.30
C LEU A 234 13.60 10.74 0.30
N LEU A 235 14.08 9.61 -0.24
CA LEU A 235 15.32 8.99 0.20
C LEU A 235 16.51 9.95 0.05
N LYS A 236 16.65 10.58 -1.12
CA LYS A 236 17.71 11.55 -1.40
C LYS A 236 17.66 12.74 -0.43
N ALA A 237 16.48 13.31 -0.20
CA ALA A 237 16.27 14.45 0.70
C ALA A 237 16.56 14.13 2.18
N ASN A 238 16.43 12.85 2.56
CA ASN A 238 16.56 12.38 3.94
C ASN A 238 17.72 11.40 4.12
N LYS A 239 18.79 11.53 3.31
CA LYS A 239 20.01 10.72 3.43
C LYS A 239 20.70 10.87 4.79
N ASP A 240 20.44 11.94 5.51
CA ASP A 240 20.93 12.23 6.86
C ASP A 240 20.13 11.51 7.96
N ALA A 241 18.99 10.87 7.63
CA ALA A 241 18.20 10.15 8.62
C ALA A 241 19.06 9.09 9.32
N PRO A 242 19.13 9.11 10.67
CA PRO A 242 19.97 8.19 11.42
C PRO A 242 19.44 6.76 11.28
N ALA A 243 20.36 5.79 11.29
CA ALA A 243 19.99 4.39 11.37
C ALA A 243 19.22 4.09 12.68
N ILE A 244 18.17 3.28 12.58
CA ILE A 244 17.33 2.85 13.70
C ILE A 244 17.43 1.32 13.80
N SER A 245 18.01 0.85 14.90
CA SER A 245 18.22 -0.58 15.19
C SER A 245 16.99 -1.27 15.74
#